data_AF-A0A1M2Z0D3-F1
#
_entry.id   AF-A0A1M2Z0D3-F1
#
_cell.length_a   1.000
_cell.length_b   1.000
_cell.length_c   1.000
_cell.angle_alpha   90.00
_cell.angle_beta   90.00
_cell.angle_gamma   90.00
#
_symmetry.space_group_name_H-M   'P 1'
#
loop_
_entity.id
_entity.type
_entity.pdbx_description
1 polymer ?
#
loop_
_entity_poly.entity_id
_entity_poly.type
_entity_poly.pdbx_seq_one_letter_code
_entity_poly.pdbx_strand_id
1 'polypeptide(L)'
;MPSNASKKEKETAQTTGHENISAIKIQHRGLMTLLSDMGFRGNASEKTFHDYIKSLRKLGVPVSSAEAPRNGHMIVYSYENVVDLALALSLRVYHVIPDTVLRELVHARPVLHRLYRQAYHERSTGLGSPVRVGSGSATVVVQGVYLDLKLDHVAGRLVSFGPPTVLTPLEAVRTLTDANIASRAFRPFPLSTLCEQIVSRSRQAMSADVGEEIRPARESH
;
A
#
# COMPACT_ATOMS: atom_id res chain seq x y z
N MET A 1 20.78 6.18 43.85
CA MET A 1 21.12 5.16 42.84
C MET A 1 19.85 4.37 42.48
N PRO A 2 19.05 4.79 41.47
CA PRO A 2 18.01 3.93 40.92
C PRO A 2 18.24 3.56 39.45
N SER A 3 18.10 2.26 39.20
CA SER A 3 17.52 1.60 38.02
C SER A 3 18.06 1.93 36.61
N ASN A 4 19.11 1.21 36.21
CA ASN A 4 19.54 1.04 34.80
C ASN A 4 18.75 -0.05 34.05
N ALA A 5 17.73 -0.66 34.66
CA ALA A 5 16.97 -1.76 34.06
C ALA A 5 15.85 -1.28 33.12
N SER A 6 15.20 -0.15 33.40
CA SER A 6 14.07 0.35 32.61
C SER A 6 14.43 1.02 31.28
N LYS A 7 15.73 1.22 30.99
CA LYS A 7 16.20 1.77 29.71
C LYS A 7 16.40 0.67 28.65
N LYS A 8 16.88 -0.51 29.04
CA LYS A 8 17.19 -1.61 28.11
C LYS A 8 15.95 -2.28 27.50
N GLU A 9 14.83 -2.34 28.22
CA GLU A 9 13.57 -2.92 27.70
C GLU A 9 12.82 -2.00 26.73
N LYS A 10 12.95 -0.68 26.87
CA LYS A 10 12.39 0.27 25.89
C LYS A 10 13.21 0.34 24.61
N GLU A 11 14.51 0.14 24.70
CA GLU A 11 15.42 0.15 23.53
C GLU A 11 15.31 -1.15 22.72
N THR A 12 15.11 -2.30 23.37
CA THR A 12 14.87 -3.58 22.67
C THR A 12 13.48 -3.69 22.04
N ALA A 13 12.45 -3.04 22.59
CA ALA A 13 11.11 -2.99 21.99
C ALA A 13 10.97 -1.96 20.85
N GLN A 14 11.84 -0.94 20.80
CA GLN A 14 11.84 0.05 19.71
C GLN A 14 12.64 -0.40 18.48
N THR A 15 13.51 -1.40 18.61
CA THR A 15 14.34 -1.90 17.50
C THR A 15 13.63 -2.99 16.68
N THR A 16 12.58 -3.62 17.22
CA THR A 16 11.81 -4.69 16.57
C THR A 16 10.67 -4.20 15.67
N GLY A 17 10.38 -2.88 15.64
CA GLY A 17 9.36 -2.29 14.75
C GLY A 17 9.92 -1.64 13.48
N HIS A 18 11.25 -1.52 13.38
CA HIS A 18 12.00 -1.10 12.19
C HIS A 18 12.17 -2.27 11.20
N GLU A 19 11.26 -3.24 11.24
CA GLU A 19 11.31 -4.46 10.45
C GLU A 19 11.42 -4.15 8.97
N ASN A 20 12.35 -4.85 8.36
CA ASN A 20 12.95 -4.57 7.07
C ASN A 20 11.93 -4.74 5.92
N ILE A 21 11.06 -3.75 5.69
CA ILE A 21 10.16 -3.72 4.52
C ILE A 21 10.93 -3.88 3.20
N SER A 22 12.23 -3.55 3.18
CA SER A 22 13.11 -3.78 2.03
C SER A 22 13.40 -5.25 1.75
N ALA A 23 13.19 -6.14 2.74
CA ALA A 23 13.31 -7.59 2.58
C ALA A 23 12.08 -8.22 1.89
N ILE A 24 10.98 -7.49 1.75
CA ILE A 24 9.80 -7.99 1.05
C ILE A 24 10.12 -8.13 -0.44
N LYS A 25 10.11 -9.38 -0.90
CA LYS A 25 10.33 -9.79 -2.29
C LYS A 25 9.27 -10.83 -2.63
N ILE A 26 8.25 -10.41 -3.35
CA ILE A 26 7.09 -11.26 -3.67
C ILE A 26 7.19 -11.69 -5.13
N GLN A 27 7.01 -12.98 -5.38
CA GLN A 27 6.92 -13.50 -6.75
C GLN A 27 5.54 -13.25 -7.33
N HIS A 28 5.40 -13.38 -8.66
CA HIS A 28 4.13 -13.12 -9.34
C HIS A 28 2.94 -13.92 -8.77
N ARG A 29 3.10 -15.21 -8.44
CA ARG A 29 2.03 -16.01 -7.82
C ARG A 29 1.60 -15.43 -6.47
N GLY A 30 2.56 -15.18 -5.57
CA GLY A 30 2.30 -14.59 -4.27
C GLY A 30 1.66 -13.20 -4.35
N LEU A 31 2.03 -12.39 -5.36
CA LEU A 31 1.41 -11.09 -5.62
C LEU A 31 -0.08 -11.26 -5.97
N MET A 32 -0.41 -12.20 -6.87
CA MET A 32 -1.80 -12.43 -7.28
C MET A 32 -2.66 -12.92 -6.12
N THR A 33 -2.13 -13.81 -5.28
CA THR A 33 -2.80 -14.27 -4.05
C THR A 33 -3.03 -13.09 -3.10
N LEU A 34 -1.98 -12.34 -2.77
CA LEU A 34 -2.06 -11.18 -1.87
C LEU A 34 -3.12 -10.16 -2.33
N LEU A 35 -3.12 -9.79 -3.62
CA LEU A 35 -4.09 -8.82 -4.13
C LEU A 35 -5.52 -9.37 -4.14
N SER A 36 -5.68 -10.68 -4.36
CA SER A 36 -6.99 -11.33 -4.30
C SER A 36 -7.53 -11.36 -2.87
N ASP A 37 -6.68 -11.67 -1.89
CA ASP A 37 -7.01 -11.69 -0.46
C ASP A 37 -7.31 -10.30 0.11
N MET A 38 -6.75 -9.26 -0.51
CA MET A 38 -7.10 -7.86 -0.25
C MET A 38 -8.40 -7.43 -0.95
N GLY A 39 -9.04 -8.33 -1.71
CA GLY A 39 -10.32 -8.09 -2.37
C GLY A 39 -10.22 -7.38 -3.73
N PHE A 40 -9.02 -7.09 -4.23
CA PHE A 40 -8.87 -6.35 -5.50
C PHE A 40 -9.35 -7.13 -6.72
N ARG A 41 -9.41 -8.46 -6.64
CA ARG A 41 -10.00 -9.29 -7.70
C ARG A 41 -11.52 -9.09 -7.83
N GLY A 42 -12.22 -8.89 -6.72
CA GLY A 42 -13.68 -8.92 -6.68
C GLY A 42 -14.24 -10.20 -7.30
N ASN A 43 -15.23 -10.06 -8.18
CA ASN A 43 -15.90 -11.17 -8.87
C ASN A 43 -15.22 -11.59 -10.19
N ALA A 44 -14.10 -10.97 -10.55
CA ALA A 44 -13.41 -11.32 -11.79
C ALA A 44 -12.82 -12.74 -11.70
N SER A 45 -12.81 -13.45 -12.83
CA SER A 45 -12.07 -14.71 -12.93
C SER A 45 -10.58 -14.49 -12.69
N GLU A 46 -9.88 -15.52 -12.23
CA GLU A 46 -8.42 -15.46 -12.03
C GLU A 46 -7.69 -15.06 -13.32
N LYS A 47 -8.09 -15.61 -14.46
CA LYS A 47 -7.53 -15.26 -15.77
C LYS A 47 -7.74 -13.78 -16.10
N THR A 48 -8.98 -13.28 -15.95
CA THR A 48 -9.29 -11.87 -16.23
C THR A 48 -8.48 -10.92 -15.35
N PHE A 49 -8.39 -11.23 -14.05
CA PHE A 49 -7.61 -10.43 -13.12
C PHE A 49 -6.12 -10.46 -13.46
N HIS A 50 -5.57 -11.63 -13.81
CA HIS A 50 -4.20 -11.77 -14.24
C HIS A 50 -3.90 -10.99 -15.53
N ASP A 51 -4.78 -11.07 -16.53
CA ASP A 51 -4.64 -10.33 -17.78
C ASP A 51 -4.71 -8.81 -17.54
N TYR A 52 -5.52 -8.37 -16.58
CA TYR A 52 -5.55 -6.98 -16.13
C TYR A 52 -4.25 -6.52 -15.44
N ILE A 53 -3.69 -7.31 -14.52
CA ILE A 53 -2.38 -6.99 -13.92
C ILE A 53 -1.27 -6.95 -14.98
N LYS A 54 -1.34 -7.80 -16.02
CA LYS A 54 -0.42 -7.73 -17.17
C LYS A 54 -0.61 -6.44 -17.96
N SER A 55 -1.84 -5.97 -18.18
CA SER A 55 -2.07 -4.71 -18.92
C SER A 55 -1.54 -3.50 -18.15
N LEU A 56 -1.74 -3.45 -16.83
CA LEU A 56 -1.18 -2.39 -15.99
C LEU A 56 0.35 -2.32 -16.08
N ARG A 57 1.02 -3.48 -16.15
CA ARG A 57 2.48 -3.55 -16.31
C ARG A 57 2.96 -3.04 -17.66
N LYS A 58 2.19 -3.27 -18.73
CA LYS A 58 2.47 -2.67 -20.05
C LYS A 58 2.36 -1.15 -20.00
N LEU A 59 1.51 -0.62 -19.12
CA LEU A 59 1.36 0.81 -18.84
C LEU A 59 2.33 1.33 -17.75
N GLY A 60 3.27 0.49 -17.31
CA GLY A 60 4.34 0.87 -16.38
C GLY A 60 4.03 0.67 -14.90
N VAL A 61 2.86 0.15 -14.50
CA VAL A 61 2.48 -0.07 -13.10
C VAL A 61 2.51 -1.56 -12.73
N PRO A 62 3.16 -1.97 -11.62
CA PRO A 62 3.92 -1.11 -10.71
C PRO A 62 5.33 -0.79 -11.20
N VAL A 63 5.83 -1.55 -12.17
CA VAL A 63 7.13 -1.37 -12.80
C VAL A 63 6.96 -1.58 -14.31
N SER A 64 7.77 -0.88 -15.10
CA SER A 64 7.82 -1.13 -16.54
C SER A 64 8.33 -2.55 -16.81
N SER A 65 7.89 -3.17 -17.91
CA SER A 65 8.34 -4.51 -18.29
C SER A 65 9.86 -4.58 -18.55
N ALA A 66 10.46 -3.45 -18.95
CA ALA A 66 11.89 -3.29 -19.19
C ALA A 66 12.69 -3.22 -17.88
N GLU A 67 12.14 -2.58 -16.84
CA GLU A 67 12.83 -2.36 -15.56
C GLU A 67 12.42 -3.35 -14.47
N ALA A 68 11.51 -4.28 -14.78
CA ALA A 68 11.02 -5.26 -13.83
C ALA A 68 12.18 -6.07 -13.24
N PRO A 69 12.41 -6.01 -11.92
CA PRO A 69 13.45 -6.80 -11.27
C PRO A 69 13.20 -8.29 -11.52
N ARG A 70 14.24 -9.01 -11.94
CA ARG A 70 14.17 -10.43 -12.26
C ARG A 70 15.12 -11.25 -11.39
N ASN A 71 14.66 -12.40 -10.94
CA ASN A 71 15.50 -13.48 -10.44
C ASN A 71 15.39 -14.64 -11.43
N GLY A 72 16.41 -14.80 -12.29
CA GLY A 72 16.33 -15.66 -13.47
C GLY A 72 15.20 -15.20 -14.42
N HIS A 73 14.27 -16.10 -14.73
CA HIS A 73 13.12 -15.79 -15.60
C HIS A 73 11.91 -15.20 -14.84
N MET A 74 11.98 -15.12 -13.51
CA MET A 74 10.85 -14.74 -12.67
C MET A 74 10.91 -13.27 -12.27
N ILE A 75 9.77 -12.58 -12.36
CA ILE A 75 9.64 -11.19 -11.90
C ILE A 75 9.41 -11.18 -10.40
N VAL A 76 10.18 -10.33 -9.71
CA VAL A 76 10.14 -10.15 -8.26
C VAL A 76 9.69 -8.72 -7.96
N TYR A 77 8.65 -8.59 -7.13
CA TYR A 77 8.07 -7.31 -6.72
C TYR A 77 8.62 -6.91 -5.35
N SER A 78 9.14 -5.69 -5.24
CA SER A 78 9.46 -5.10 -3.93
C SER A 78 8.19 -4.65 -3.21
N TYR A 79 8.33 -4.32 -1.94
CA TYR A 79 7.28 -3.65 -1.16
C TYR A 79 6.61 -2.50 -1.92
N GLU A 80 7.37 -1.55 -2.46
CA GLU A 80 6.83 -0.39 -3.16
C GLU A 80 6.09 -0.78 -4.43
N ASN A 81 6.55 -1.81 -5.14
CA ASN A 81 5.84 -2.29 -6.32
C ASN A 81 4.46 -2.84 -5.94
N VAL A 82 4.37 -3.53 -4.80
CA VAL A 82 3.07 -4.05 -4.32
C VAL A 82 2.16 -2.88 -3.90
N VAL A 83 2.71 -1.88 -3.22
CA VAL A 83 1.95 -0.68 -2.81
C VAL A 83 1.49 0.13 -4.02
N ASP A 84 2.34 0.34 -5.03
CA ASP A 84 1.98 1.03 -6.29
C ASP A 84 0.80 0.35 -6.98
N LEU A 85 0.86 -0.99 -7.06
CA LEU A 85 -0.20 -1.75 -7.71
C LEU A 85 -1.50 -1.70 -6.91
N ALA A 86 -1.42 -1.85 -5.59
CA ALA A 86 -2.59 -1.76 -4.72
C ALA A 86 -3.21 -0.35 -4.75
N LEU A 87 -2.39 0.70 -4.71
CA LEU A 87 -2.84 2.09 -4.84
C LEU A 87 -3.54 2.31 -6.18
N ALA A 88 -2.93 1.87 -7.29
CA ALA A 88 -3.56 1.96 -8.61
C ALA A 88 -4.91 1.24 -8.64
N LEU A 89 -4.98 0.02 -8.11
CA LEU A 89 -6.21 -0.78 -8.05
C LEU A 89 -7.29 -0.15 -7.17
N SER A 90 -6.91 0.62 -6.15
CA SER A 90 -7.82 1.42 -5.31
C SER A 90 -8.42 2.63 -6.04
N LEU A 91 -7.80 3.10 -7.12
CA LEU A 91 -8.30 4.22 -7.93
C LEU A 91 -9.22 3.79 -9.08
N ARG A 92 -9.60 2.52 -9.15
CA ARG A 92 -10.51 2.02 -10.19
C ARG A 92 -11.88 2.67 -10.10
N VAL A 93 -12.36 3.15 -11.25
CA VAL A 93 -13.74 3.58 -11.46
C VAL A 93 -14.34 2.66 -12.52
N TYR A 94 -15.48 2.03 -12.24
CA TYR A 94 -16.08 1.01 -13.11
C TYR A 94 -15.09 -0.09 -13.55
N HIS A 95 -14.26 -0.57 -12.61
CA HIS A 95 -13.23 -1.60 -12.82
C HIS A 95 -12.04 -1.21 -13.72
N VAL A 96 -11.95 0.04 -14.16
CA VAL A 96 -10.84 0.55 -14.99
C VAL A 96 -10.16 1.73 -14.30
N ILE A 97 -8.86 1.90 -14.53
CA ILE A 97 -8.11 3.08 -14.09
C ILE A 97 -7.86 3.90 -15.34
N PRO A 98 -8.23 5.20 -15.38
CA PRO A 98 -7.95 6.05 -16.52
C PRO A 98 -6.44 6.09 -16.82
N ASP A 99 -6.06 5.96 -18.10
CA ASP A 99 -4.65 5.96 -18.53
C ASP A 99 -3.89 7.22 -18.09
N THR A 100 -4.58 8.36 -18.00
CA THR A 100 -4.02 9.61 -17.48
C THR A 100 -3.60 9.48 -16.02
N VAL A 101 -4.42 8.86 -15.17
CA VAL A 101 -4.10 8.61 -13.76
C VAL A 101 -2.91 7.64 -13.66
N LEU A 102 -2.89 6.58 -14.47
CA LEU A 102 -1.76 5.64 -14.49
C LEU A 102 -0.45 6.32 -14.88
N ARG A 103 -0.49 7.20 -15.89
CA ARG A 103 0.68 7.97 -16.31
C ARG A 103 1.19 8.85 -15.17
N GLU A 104 0.32 9.58 -14.50
CA GLU A 104 0.73 10.46 -13.40
C GLU A 104 1.28 9.67 -12.19
N LEU A 105 0.70 8.51 -11.86
CA LEU A 105 1.26 7.61 -10.85
C LEU A 105 2.68 7.16 -11.21
N VAL A 106 2.93 6.81 -12.48
CA VAL A 106 4.27 6.42 -12.96
C VAL A 106 5.26 7.58 -12.81
N HIS A 107 4.87 8.81 -13.15
CA HIS A 107 5.73 9.99 -13.02
C HIS A 107 6.00 10.34 -11.54
N ALA A 108 5.00 10.19 -10.68
CA ALA A 108 5.11 10.51 -9.26
C ALA A 108 5.79 9.42 -8.42
N ARG A 109 6.13 8.26 -9.02
CA ARG A 109 6.68 7.09 -8.33
C ARG A 109 7.84 7.39 -7.37
N PRO A 110 8.88 8.17 -7.73
CA PRO A 110 9.99 8.42 -6.80
C PRO A 110 9.56 9.18 -5.53
N VAL A 111 8.53 10.02 -5.65
CA VAL A 111 7.92 10.71 -4.50
C VAL A 111 7.07 9.72 -3.71
N LEU A 112 6.18 9.00 -4.38
CA LEU A 112 5.27 8.04 -3.76
C LEU A 112 6.01 6.96 -2.96
N HIS A 113 7.08 6.38 -3.50
CA HIS A 113 7.88 5.37 -2.82
C HIS A 113 8.46 5.86 -1.48
N ARG A 114 8.88 7.13 -1.42
CA ARG A 114 9.33 7.75 -0.16
C ARG A 114 8.16 7.91 0.82
N LEU A 115 7.00 8.36 0.33
CA LEU A 115 5.80 8.52 1.15
C LEU A 115 5.29 7.17 1.68
N TYR A 116 5.39 6.08 0.92
CA TYR A 116 4.99 4.73 1.37
C TYR A 116 5.83 4.25 2.55
N ARG A 117 7.15 4.45 2.47
CA ARG A 117 8.06 4.11 3.57
C ARG A 117 7.77 4.96 4.79
N GLN A 118 7.61 6.27 4.59
CA GLN A 118 7.26 7.19 5.67
C GLN A 118 5.94 6.81 6.34
N ALA A 119 4.88 6.56 5.57
CA ALA A 119 3.57 6.19 6.08
C ALA A 119 3.60 4.87 6.88
N TYR A 120 4.42 3.90 6.48
CA TYR A 120 4.58 2.67 7.26
C TYR A 120 5.34 2.90 8.58
N HIS A 121 6.43 3.67 8.55
CA HIS A 121 7.23 3.94 9.74
C HIS A 121 6.52 4.86 10.74
N GLU A 122 5.82 5.88 10.25
CA GLU A 122 5.09 6.87 11.05
C GLU A 122 3.60 6.51 11.24
N ARG A 123 3.21 5.24 11.07
CA ARG A 123 1.81 4.81 11.11
C ARG A 123 1.07 5.11 12.44
N SER A 124 1.79 5.24 13.54
CA SER A 124 1.22 5.52 14.87
C SER A 124 1.99 6.58 15.66
N THR A 125 2.94 7.26 15.01
CA THR A 125 3.85 8.26 15.58
C THR A 125 4.03 9.39 14.57
N GLY A 126 4.60 10.53 14.97
CA GLY A 126 4.87 11.63 14.03
C GLY A 126 3.59 12.03 13.28
N LEU A 127 3.62 11.95 11.95
CA LEU A 127 2.48 12.26 11.09
C LEU A 127 1.24 11.39 11.34
N GLY A 128 1.40 10.11 11.69
CA GLY A 128 0.27 9.20 11.92
C GLY A 128 -0.19 9.11 13.37
N SER A 129 0.29 10.02 14.24
CA SER A 129 -0.07 10.04 15.66
C SER A 129 -1.59 10.09 15.86
N PRO A 130 -2.16 9.28 16.77
CA PRO A 130 -3.60 9.18 16.94
C PRO A 130 -4.22 10.48 17.43
N VAL A 131 -5.35 10.86 16.83
CA VAL A 131 -6.16 12.02 17.20
C VAL A 131 -7.55 11.56 17.61
N ARG A 132 -8.09 12.12 18.69
CA ARG A 132 -9.48 11.91 19.10
C ARG A 132 -10.37 12.93 18.40
N VAL A 133 -11.35 12.45 17.66
CA VAL A 133 -12.33 13.27 16.93
C VAL A 133 -13.72 13.00 17.51
N GLY A 134 -14.40 14.06 17.91
CA GLY A 134 -15.80 13.99 18.34
C GLY A 134 -16.73 13.98 17.14
N SER A 135 -17.75 13.13 17.18
CA SER A 135 -18.87 13.11 16.24
C SER A 135 -20.16 12.93 17.02
N GLY A 136 -20.86 14.03 17.30
CA GLY A 136 -22.01 14.03 18.21
C GLY A 136 -21.62 13.55 19.61
N SER A 137 -22.27 12.48 20.09
CA SER A 137 -21.99 11.85 21.39
C SER A 137 -20.85 10.83 21.36
N ALA A 138 -20.34 10.46 20.19
CA ALA A 138 -19.27 9.48 20.05
C ALA A 138 -17.90 10.15 19.90
N THR A 139 -16.87 9.56 20.51
CA THR A 139 -15.47 9.92 20.25
C THR A 139 -14.81 8.76 19.51
N VAL A 140 -14.23 9.05 18.35
CA VAL A 140 -13.50 8.08 17.53
C VAL A 140 -12.02 8.45 17.55
N VAL A 141 -11.14 7.44 17.64
CA VAL A 141 -9.71 7.63 17.46
C VAL A 141 -9.37 7.40 16.00
N VAL A 142 -8.79 8.41 15.36
CA VAL A 142 -8.30 8.33 13.98
C VAL A 142 -6.77 8.36 14.03
N GLN A 143 -6.13 7.43 13.32
CA GLN A 143 -4.68 7.28 13.31
C GLN A 143 -4.19 6.87 11.93
N GLY A 144 -2.87 6.93 11.71
CA GLY A 144 -2.25 6.60 10.43
C GLY A 144 -1.99 7.83 9.56
N VAL A 145 -1.15 7.63 8.56
CA VAL A 145 -0.82 8.61 7.54
C VAL A 145 -1.75 8.41 6.35
N TYR A 146 -2.30 9.50 5.85
CA TYR A 146 -3.20 9.53 4.70
C TYR A 146 -2.49 10.14 3.50
N LEU A 147 -2.85 9.70 2.29
CA LEU A 147 -2.31 10.19 1.04
C LEU A 147 -3.35 11.05 0.34
N ASP A 148 -2.98 12.28 0.00
CA ASP A 148 -3.72 13.12 -0.92
C ASP A 148 -2.96 13.19 -2.25
N LEU A 149 -3.59 12.64 -3.29
CA LEU A 149 -3.08 12.71 -4.66
C LEU A 149 -3.48 14.02 -5.37
N LYS A 150 -4.31 14.85 -4.73
CA LYS A 150 -4.84 16.10 -5.29
C LYS A 150 -5.42 15.88 -6.69
N LEU A 151 -6.25 14.84 -6.80
CA LEU A 151 -6.94 14.46 -8.04
C LEU A 151 -8.22 15.28 -8.18
N ASP A 152 -8.27 16.16 -9.18
CA ASP A 152 -9.53 16.80 -9.58
C ASP A 152 -10.01 16.25 -10.92
N HIS A 153 -11.31 15.98 -10.99
CA HIS A 153 -11.99 15.58 -12.22
C HIS A 153 -13.06 16.60 -12.58
N VAL A 154 -13.15 16.94 -13.87
CA VAL A 154 -14.25 17.75 -14.41
C VAL A 154 -14.80 17.02 -15.62
N ALA A 155 -16.13 16.80 -15.62
CA ALA A 155 -16.83 16.09 -16.70
C ALA A 155 -16.19 14.73 -17.08
N GLY A 156 -15.74 13.95 -16.09
CA GLY A 156 -15.14 12.63 -16.29
C GLY A 156 -13.70 12.65 -16.81
N ARG A 157 -13.08 13.82 -16.96
CA ARG A 157 -11.66 13.97 -17.33
C ARG A 157 -10.84 14.37 -16.11
N LEU A 158 -9.66 13.79 -16.00
CA LEU A 158 -8.65 14.24 -15.04
C LEU A 158 -8.20 15.64 -15.42
N VAL A 159 -8.39 16.61 -14.53
CA VAL A 159 -7.99 18.01 -14.73
C VAL A 159 -6.70 18.33 -13.98
N SER A 160 -6.47 17.68 -12.85
CA SER A 160 -5.25 17.87 -12.07
C SER A 160 -4.81 16.55 -11.44
N PHE A 161 -3.49 16.38 -11.38
CA PHE A 161 -2.80 15.47 -10.48
C PHE A 161 -1.73 16.31 -9.81
N GLY A 162 -1.98 16.74 -8.57
CA GLY A 162 -1.01 17.53 -7.83
C GLY A 162 0.16 16.68 -7.34
N PRO A 163 1.25 17.31 -6.85
CA PRO A 163 2.29 16.53 -6.20
C PRO A 163 1.67 15.75 -5.05
N PRO A 164 1.89 14.42 -4.95
CA PRO A 164 1.35 13.63 -3.87
C PRO A 164 1.85 14.15 -2.52
N THR A 165 0.94 14.31 -1.58
CA THR A 165 1.25 14.77 -0.23
C THR A 165 0.65 13.86 0.81
N VAL A 166 1.32 13.75 1.95
CA VAL A 166 0.78 13.05 3.12
C VAL A 166 0.02 14.02 4.01
N LEU A 167 -1.02 13.52 4.66
CA LEU A 167 -1.85 14.22 5.62
C LEU A 167 -1.82 13.48 6.96
N THR A 168 -1.83 14.25 8.04
CA THR A 168 -2.10 13.76 9.39
C THR A 168 -3.56 13.30 9.53
N PRO A 169 -3.92 12.49 10.55
CA PRO A 169 -5.30 12.12 10.82
C PRO A 169 -6.26 13.30 10.90
N LEU A 170 -5.85 14.39 11.55
CA LEU A 170 -6.69 15.58 11.69
C LEU A 170 -6.90 16.30 10.35
N GLU A 171 -5.85 16.44 9.54
CA GLU A 171 -5.95 17.04 8.20
C GLU A 171 -6.78 16.19 7.24
N ALA A 172 -6.66 14.86 7.31
CA ALA A 172 -7.49 13.95 6.54
C ALA A 172 -8.98 14.10 6.90
N VAL A 173 -9.30 14.17 8.20
CA VAL A 173 -10.66 14.42 8.69
C VAL A 173 -11.16 15.78 8.21
N ARG A 174 -10.37 16.85 8.34
CA ARG A 174 -10.74 18.18 7.83
C ARG A 174 -11.01 18.16 6.33
N THR A 175 -10.14 17.52 5.55
CA THR A 175 -10.32 17.40 4.10
C THR A 175 -11.60 16.62 3.73
N LEU A 176 -11.99 15.64 4.55
CA LEU A 176 -13.25 14.91 4.39
C LEU A 176 -14.48 15.75 4.76
N THR A 177 -14.40 16.59 5.80
CA THR A 177 -15.51 17.44 6.26
C THR A 177 -15.68 18.70 5.41
N ASP A 178 -14.57 19.26 4.92
CA ASP A 178 -14.54 20.47 4.09
C ASP A 178 -14.95 20.18 2.64
N ALA A 179 -15.11 18.90 2.26
CA ALA A 179 -15.54 18.46 0.95
C ALA A 179 -17.04 18.74 0.71
N ASN A 180 -17.40 20.03 0.72
CA ASN A 180 -18.62 20.58 0.14
C ASN A 180 -18.43 20.86 -1.38
N ILE A 181 -17.39 20.30 -2.00
CA ILE A 181 -17.04 20.54 -3.39
C ILE A 181 -17.26 19.25 -4.18
N ALA A 182 -18.38 19.21 -4.91
CA ALA A 182 -18.77 18.11 -5.81
C ALA A 182 -17.72 17.77 -6.91
N SER A 183 -16.57 18.44 -6.96
CA SER A 183 -15.49 18.22 -7.93
C SER A 183 -14.33 17.35 -7.43
N ARG A 184 -14.17 17.14 -6.12
CA ARG A 184 -13.12 16.24 -5.60
C ARG A 184 -13.60 14.79 -5.62
N ALA A 185 -13.23 14.08 -6.67
CA ALA A 185 -13.62 12.69 -6.88
C ALA A 185 -12.95 11.71 -5.89
N PHE A 186 -11.78 12.06 -5.35
CA PHE A 186 -11.00 11.18 -4.48
C PHE A 186 -10.76 11.78 -3.09
N ARG A 187 -11.09 10.98 -2.08
CA ARG A 187 -10.86 11.27 -0.66
C ARG A 187 -9.40 10.95 -0.28
N PRO A 188 -8.85 11.54 0.80
CA PRO A 188 -7.58 11.12 1.35
C PRO A 188 -7.55 9.60 1.56
N PHE A 189 -6.56 8.94 0.96
CA PHE A 189 -6.44 7.49 0.97
C PHE A 189 -5.69 7.04 2.24
N PRO A 190 -6.17 6.04 3.01
CA PRO A 190 -5.53 5.59 4.24
C PRO A 190 -4.25 4.79 3.95
N LEU A 191 -3.15 5.50 3.68
CA LEU A 191 -1.91 4.92 3.17
C LEU A 191 -1.23 4.00 4.18
N SER A 192 -1.14 4.38 5.46
CA SER A 192 -0.56 3.52 6.49
C SER A 192 -1.31 2.19 6.60
N THR A 193 -2.64 2.22 6.57
CA THR A 193 -3.47 1.01 6.62
C THR A 193 -3.17 0.09 5.44
N LEU A 194 -3.06 0.63 4.22
CA LEU A 194 -2.71 -0.16 3.04
C LEU A 194 -1.31 -0.80 3.21
N CYS A 195 -0.34 0.01 3.64
CA CYS A 195 1.04 -0.42 3.85
C CYS A 195 1.13 -1.55 4.88
N GLU A 196 0.45 -1.41 6.02
CA GLU A 196 0.38 -2.43 7.05
C GLU A 196 -0.24 -3.73 6.54
N GLN A 197 -1.36 -3.65 5.82
CA GLN A 197 -2.05 -4.81 5.26
C GLN A 197 -1.18 -5.58 4.26
N ILE A 198 -0.38 -4.87 3.46
CA ILE A 198 0.57 -5.47 2.53
C ILE A 198 1.69 -6.15 3.30
N VAL A 199 2.30 -5.49 4.28
CA VAL A 199 3.41 -6.07 5.06
C VAL A 199 2.94 -7.30 5.82
N SER A 200 1.80 -7.25 6.49
CA SER A 200 1.27 -8.37 7.27
C SER A 200 1.02 -9.60 6.40
N ARG A 201 0.39 -9.43 5.24
CA ARG A 201 0.10 -10.53 4.29
C ARG A 201 1.34 -11.04 3.58
N SER A 202 2.26 -10.15 3.22
CA SER A 202 3.53 -10.53 2.58
C SER A 202 4.34 -11.45 3.49
N ARG A 203 4.38 -11.15 4.79
CA ARG A 203 5.06 -12.01 5.77
C ARG A 203 4.38 -13.35 5.95
N GLN A 204 3.06 -13.37 6.01
CA GLN A 204 2.30 -14.63 6.07
C GLN A 204 2.59 -15.53 4.86
N ALA A 205 2.65 -14.95 3.65
CA ALA A 205 3.00 -15.68 2.44
C ALA A 205 4.45 -16.19 2.47
N MET A 206 5.42 -15.37 2.90
CA MET A 206 6.82 -15.78 3.01
C MET A 206 7.04 -16.89 4.05
N SER A 207 6.32 -16.87 5.16
CA SER A 207 6.38 -17.93 6.17
C SER A 207 5.73 -19.24 5.71
N ALA A 208 4.72 -19.17 4.83
CA ALA A 208 4.07 -20.35 4.27
C ALA A 208 4.98 -21.09 3.25
N ASP A 209 5.70 -20.35 2.41
CA ASP A 209 6.64 -20.93 1.43
C ASP A 209 7.81 -21.68 2.13
N VAL A 210 8.32 -21.16 3.24
CA VAL A 210 9.38 -21.82 4.05
C VAL A 210 8.86 -23.11 4.72
N GLY A 211 7.56 -23.18 5.01
CA GLY A 211 6.93 -24.37 5.60
C GLY A 211 6.65 -25.50 4.61
N GLU A 212 6.56 -25.21 3.30
CA GLU A 212 6.34 -26.23 2.26
C GLU A 212 7.63 -26.93 1.81
N GLU A 213 8.81 -26.32 1.98
CA GLU A 213 10.10 -26.95 1.66
C GLU A 213 10.53 -28.06 2.64
N ILE A 214 9.90 -28.17 3.81
CA ILE A 214 10.20 -29.21 4.84
C ILE A 214 9.14 -30.33 4.79
N ARG A 215 8.86 -30.87 3.61
CA ARG A 215 8.19 -32.18 3.50
C ARG A 215 9.21 -33.19 2.97
N PRO A 216 9.70 -34.14 3.81
CA PRO A 216 10.59 -35.17 3.32
C PRO A 216 9.86 -35.98 2.25
N ALA A 217 10.58 -36.25 1.16
CA ALA A 217 10.13 -37.13 0.09
C ALA A 217 9.58 -38.42 0.71
N ARG A 218 8.31 -38.73 0.44
CA ARG A 218 7.78 -40.05 0.72
C ARG A 218 8.54 -41.02 -0.18
N GLU A 219 9.46 -41.76 0.41
CA GLU A 219 9.99 -43.00 -0.15
C GLU A 219 8.80 -43.95 -0.37
N SER A 220 8.43 -44.15 -1.62
CA SER A 220 7.55 -45.24 -2.03
C SER A 220 8.43 -46.43 -2.43
N HIS A 221 8.47 -47.42 -1.55
CA HIS A 221 8.82 -48.82 -1.84
C HIS A 221 7.77 -49.46 -2.75
#